data_AF-A0AAU4U4U2-F1
#
_entry.id   AF-A0AAU4U4U2-F1
#
_cell.length_a   1.000
_cell.length_b   1.000
_cell.length_c   1.000
_cell.angle_alpha   90.00
_cell.angle_beta   90.00
_cell.angle_gamma   90.00
#
_symmetry.space_group_name_H-M   'P 1'
#
loop_
_entity.id
_entity.type
_entity.pdbx_description
1 polymer ?
#
loop_
_entity_poly.entity_id
_entity_poly.type
_entity_poly.pdbx_seq_one_letter_code
_entity_poly.pdbx_strand_id
1 'polypeptide(L)'
;MKKLSARRRHPMAAVVVLLIALAAIGGLYSAVAPTGQAKADETAQSLTITEGQRLYSVGCASCHGTGGQGSSDGPSLVGVGAAAVDFQVATGRMPAATSQGAQIPKKKNIYSQAQIDQLATYIASLGTGPSVPTEEQYGPDGADIAKGGELFRTNCAQCHNFTGKGGALTHGKFAPDLEGVAPKHIYEAMQTGPQNMPSFPDTTLSEKNKKDIIAYLDAVNGEDTVEPGGLGLGGLGPVSEGLFAWIFGLGALIAVAVWVAARTAKAKKS
;
A
#
# COMPACT_ATOMS: atom_id res chain seq x y z
N MET A 1 -68.82 -16.45 32.67
CA MET A 1 -67.43 -15.94 32.63
C MET A 1 -66.70 -16.09 33.99
N LYS A 2 -66.74 -17.26 34.68
CA LYS A 2 -66.09 -17.46 35.99
C LYS A 2 -64.91 -18.47 36.00
N LYS A 3 -64.73 -19.29 34.96
CA LYS A 3 -63.69 -20.35 34.92
C LYS A 3 -62.29 -19.84 34.53
N LEU A 4 -62.18 -18.72 33.81
CA LEU A 4 -60.90 -18.12 33.40
C LEU A 4 -60.17 -17.41 34.56
N SER A 5 -60.90 -16.93 35.57
CA SER A 5 -60.31 -16.19 36.70
C SER A 5 -59.58 -17.10 37.71
N ALA A 6 -59.97 -18.37 37.82
CA ALA A 6 -59.36 -19.31 38.78
C ALA A 6 -57.99 -19.84 38.32
N ARG A 7 -57.73 -19.88 36.99
CA ARG A 7 -56.46 -20.36 36.42
C ARG A 7 -55.39 -19.27 36.25
N ARG A 8 -55.73 -17.99 36.46
CA ARG A 8 -54.78 -16.86 36.37
C ARG A 8 -53.66 -16.89 37.41
N ARG A 9 -53.81 -17.63 38.52
CA ARG A 9 -52.84 -17.71 39.62
C ARG A 9 -51.98 -18.99 39.59
N HIS A 10 -52.09 -19.80 38.54
CA HIS A 10 -51.31 -21.03 38.42
C HIS A 10 -49.93 -20.73 37.79
N PRO A 11 -48.81 -21.25 38.32
CA PRO A 11 -47.45 -20.91 37.86
C PRO A 11 -47.23 -21.20 36.36
N MET A 12 -47.92 -22.19 35.82
CA MET A 12 -47.87 -22.53 34.38
C MET A 12 -48.47 -21.45 33.45
N ALA A 13 -49.32 -20.55 33.96
CA ALA A 13 -49.87 -19.47 33.14
C ALA A 13 -48.79 -18.46 32.72
N ALA A 14 -47.79 -18.22 33.58
CA ALA A 14 -46.66 -17.35 33.26
C ALA A 14 -45.76 -17.94 32.18
N VAL A 15 -45.51 -19.25 32.23
CA VAL A 15 -44.72 -19.98 31.21
C VAL A 15 -45.39 -19.93 29.84
N VAL A 16 -46.71 -20.15 29.80
CA VAL A 16 -47.48 -20.10 28.54
C VAL A 16 -47.48 -18.69 27.95
N VAL A 17 -47.64 -17.65 28.78
CA VAL A 17 -47.58 -16.25 28.31
C VAL A 17 -46.17 -15.90 27.80
N LEU A 18 -45.12 -16.34 28.48
CA LEU A 18 -43.74 -16.12 28.05
C LEU A 18 -43.44 -16.80 26.71
N LEU A 19 -43.89 -18.05 26.52
CA LEU A 19 -43.71 -18.77 25.26
C LEU A 19 -44.48 -18.12 24.11
N ILE A 20 -45.70 -17.67 24.35
CA ILE A 20 -46.49 -16.94 23.34
C ILE A 20 -45.83 -15.60 23.01
N ALA A 21 -45.31 -14.88 24.01
CA ALA A 21 -44.59 -13.61 23.79
C ALA A 21 -43.30 -13.83 22.99
N LEU A 22 -42.49 -14.83 23.34
CA LEU A 22 -41.27 -15.19 22.61
C LEU A 22 -41.58 -15.62 21.17
N ALA A 23 -42.63 -16.41 20.96
CA ALA A 23 -43.05 -16.82 19.63
C ALA A 23 -43.59 -15.63 18.80
N ALA A 24 -44.35 -14.73 19.41
CA ALA A 24 -44.86 -13.53 18.74
C ALA A 24 -43.73 -12.55 18.39
N ILE A 25 -42.78 -12.32 19.31
CA ILE A 25 -41.62 -11.45 19.07
C ILE A 25 -40.69 -12.09 18.03
N GLY A 26 -40.42 -13.39 18.12
CA GLY A 26 -39.61 -14.12 17.13
C GLY A 26 -40.26 -14.16 15.74
N GLY A 27 -41.59 -14.31 15.68
CA GLY A 27 -42.37 -14.29 14.45
C GLY A 27 -42.47 -12.89 13.81
N LEU A 28 -42.63 -11.83 14.62
CA LEU A 28 -42.56 -10.46 14.11
C LEU A 28 -41.14 -10.13 13.63
N TYR A 29 -40.11 -10.56 14.38
CA TYR A 29 -38.73 -10.31 13.98
C TYR A 29 -38.38 -11.02 12.67
N SER A 30 -38.83 -12.26 12.45
CA SER A 30 -38.59 -12.96 11.18
C SER A 30 -39.35 -12.35 10.00
N ALA A 31 -40.52 -11.76 10.22
CA ALA A 31 -41.30 -11.08 9.18
C ALA A 31 -40.71 -9.71 8.79
N VAL A 32 -39.95 -9.06 9.69
CA VAL A 32 -39.36 -7.73 9.48
C VAL A 32 -37.84 -7.81 9.23
N ALA A 33 -37.20 -8.95 9.51
CA ALA A 33 -35.79 -9.15 9.26
C ALA A 33 -35.49 -9.10 7.75
N PRO A 34 -34.44 -8.36 7.32
CA PRO A 34 -34.06 -8.29 5.92
C PRO A 34 -33.49 -9.65 5.48
N THR A 35 -34.27 -10.41 4.71
CA THR A 35 -33.91 -11.78 4.27
C THR A 35 -33.18 -11.83 2.93
N GLY A 36 -32.82 -10.67 2.34
CA GLY A 36 -32.43 -10.59 0.93
C GLY A 36 -30.95 -10.38 0.57
N GLN A 37 -30.08 -9.93 1.48
CA GLN A 37 -28.71 -9.51 1.11
C GLN A 37 -27.59 -10.49 1.53
N ALA A 38 -27.70 -11.15 2.68
CA ALA A 38 -26.60 -11.96 3.23
C ALA A 38 -26.24 -13.21 2.38
N LYS A 39 -27.21 -13.87 1.75
CA LYS A 39 -26.93 -15.11 0.99
C LYS A 39 -26.25 -14.87 -0.37
N ALA A 40 -26.50 -13.72 -0.99
CA ALA A 40 -25.87 -13.37 -2.26
C ALA A 40 -24.40 -13.01 -2.05
N ASP A 41 -24.09 -12.28 -0.97
CA ASP A 41 -22.71 -11.93 -0.60
C ASP A 41 -21.87 -13.14 -0.23
N GLU A 42 -22.39 -14.09 0.56
CA GLU A 42 -21.65 -15.32 0.90
C GLU A 42 -21.33 -16.18 -0.34
N THR A 43 -22.27 -16.26 -1.29
CA THR A 43 -22.06 -17.01 -2.54
C THR A 43 -21.05 -16.30 -3.43
N ALA A 44 -21.12 -14.97 -3.54
CA ALA A 44 -20.16 -14.19 -4.32
C ALA A 44 -18.75 -14.24 -3.71
N GLN A 45 -18.62 -14.11 -2.39
CA GLN A 45 -17.33 -14.20 -1.69
C GLN A 45 -16.71 -15.59 -1.82
N SER A 46 -17.48 -16.67 -1.66
CA SER A 46 -16.97 -18.03 -1.84
C SER A 46 -16.51 -18.32 -3.27
N LEU A 47 -17.19 -17.77 -4.29
CA LEU A 47 -16.75 -17.84 -5.68
C LEU A 47 -15.44 -17.07 -5.90
N THR A 48 -15.31 -15.87 -5.34
CA THR A 48 -14.07 -15.07 -5.39
C THR A 48 -12.89 -15.79 -4.74
N ILE A 49 -13.10 -16.41 -3.58
CA ILE A 49 -12.08 -17.21 -2.88
C ILE A 49 -11.66 -18.40 -3.75
N THR A 50 -12.62 -19.09 -4.37
CA THR A 50 -12.35 -20.26 -5.23
C THR A 50 -11.52 -19.88 -6.45
N GLU A 51 -11.86 -18.78 -7.12
CA GLU A 51 -11.10 -18.30 -8.27
C GLU A 51 -9.70 -17.78 -7.85
N GLY A 52 -9.61 -17.08 -6.72
CA GLY A 52 -8.34 -16.70 -6.11
C GLY A 52 -7.44 -17.90 -5.80
N GLN A 53 -8.00 -18.98 -5.26
CA GLN A 53 -7.29 -20.23 -5.00
C GLN A 53 -6.76 -20.88 -6.29
N ARG A 54 -7.53 -20.81 -7.38
CA ARG A 54 -7.11 -21.33 -8.69
C ARG A 54 -5.92 -20.55 -9.24
N LEU A 55 -5.98 -19.22 -9.20
CA LEU A 55 -4.86 -18.36 -9.59
C LEU A 55 -3.63 -18.61 -8.72
N TYR A 56 -3.82 -18.72 -7.41
CA TYR A 56 -2.78 -19.01 -6.44
C TYR A 56 -2.06 -20.34 -6.71
N SER A 57 -2.83 -21.39 -7.02
CA SER A 57 -2.31 -22.72 -7.29
C SER A 57 -1.38 -22.77 -8.51
N VAL A 58 -1.61 -21.90 -9.50
CA VAL A 58 -0.79 -21.82 -10.71
C VAL A 58 0.41 -20.88 -10.55
N GLY A 59 0.23 -19.75 -9.86
CA GLY A 59 1.23 -18.68 -9.83
C GLY A 59 2.09 -18.59 -8.57
N CYS A 60 1.68 -19.17 -7.45
CA CYS A 60 2.25 -18.87 -6.14
C CYS A 60 2.57 -20.12 -5.31
N ALA A 61 1.78 -21.19 -5.45
CA ALA A 61 1.87 -22.38 -4.59
C ALA A 61 3.22 -23.12 -4.68
N SER A 62 3.96 -22.99 -5.77
CA SER A 62 5.29 -23.60 -5.94
C SER A 62 6.31 -23.08 -4.91
N CYS A 63 6.24 -21.80 -4.53
CA CYS A 63 7.14 -21.21 -3.54
C CYS A 63 6.46 -21.05 -2.18
N HIS A 64 5.17 -20.74 -2.14
CA HIS A 64 4.44 -20.42 -0.90
C HIS A 64 3.66 -21.60 -0.31
N GLY A 65 3.74 -22.79 -0.93
CA GLY A 65 3.01 -24.00 -0.54
C GLY A 65 1.53 -23.95 -0.96
N THR A 66 0.86 -25.10 -1.01
CA THR A 66 -0.52 -25.19 -1.51
C THR A 66 -1.55 -24.46 -0.65
N GLY A 67 -1.28 -24.28 0.64
CA GLY A 67 -2.12 -23.56 1.60
C GLY A 67 -1.51 -22.25 2.11
N GLY A 68 -0.50 -21.71 1.45
CA GLY A 68 0.16 -20.46 1.88
C GLY A 68 1.09 -20.61 3.08
N GLN A 69 1.41 -21.83 3.51
CA GLN A 69 2.24 -22.10 4.69
C GLN A 69 3.73 -21.76 4.52
N GLY A 70 4.17 -21.46 3.28
CA GLY A 70 5.56 -21.20 2.94
C GLY A 70 6.38 -22.46 2.66
N SER A 71 7.60 -22.25 2.16
CA SER A 71 8.62 -23.27 1.92
C SER A 71 10.03 -22.68 2.07
N SER A 72 11.08 -23.42 1.70
CA SER A 72 12.44 -22.85 1.56
C SER A 72 12.53 -21.76 0.49
N ASP A 73 11.63 -21.80 -0.49
CA ASP A 73 11.68 -20.96 -1.69
C ASP A 73 10.82 -19.71 -1.57
N GLY A 74 9.95 -19.63 -0.55
CA GLY A 74 9.08 -18.49 -0.29
C GLY A 74 8.51 -18.48 1.13
N PRO A 75 8.32 -17.31 1.75
CA PRO A 75 7.79 -17.20 3.11
C PRO A 75 6.32 -17.64 3.18
N SER A 76 5.83 -17.84 4.41
CA SER A 76 4.39 -18.00 4.65
C SER A 76 3.62 -16.75 4.22
N LEU A 77 2.45 -16.96 3.61
CA LEU A 77 1.48 -15.92 3.27
C LEU A 77 0.30 -15.90 4.25
N VAL A 78 0.27 -16.80 5.23
CA VAL A 78 -0.76 -16.78 6.27
C VAL A 78 -0.59 -15.51 7.12
N GLY A 79 -1.62 -14.66 7.13
CA GLY A 79 -1.65 -13.44 7.94
C GLY A 79 -0.94 -12.22 7.34
N VAL A 80 -0.40 -12.30 6.13
CA VAL A 80 0.22 -11.12 5.46
C VAL A 80 -0.83 -10.07 5.06
N GLY A 81 -2.09 -10.48 4.89
CA GLY A 81 -3.21 -9.61 4.57
C GLY A 81 -3.40 -9.32 3.08
N ALA A 82 -4.58 -8.82 2.73
CA ALA A 82 -4.97 -8.48 1.37
C ALA A 82 -4.14 -7.31 0.80
N ALA A 83 -3.82 -6.30 1.63
CA ALA A 83 -3.00 -5.16 1.21
C ALA A 83 -1.60 -5.57 0.74
N ALA A 84 -1.00 -6.59 1.36
CA ALA A 84 0.33 -7.06 0.97
C ALA A 84 0.29 -7.73 -0.41
N VAL A 85 -0.78 -8.47 -0.70
CA VAL A 85 -0.99 -9.12 -1.98
C VAL A 85 -1.26 -8.10 -3.07
N ASP A 86 -2.16 -7.14 -2.81
CA ASP A 86 -2.45 -6.06 -3.74
C ASP A 86 -1.18 -5.30 -4.10
N PHE A 87 -0.44 -4.80 -3.11
CA PHE A 87 0.82 -4.10 -3.34
C PHE A 87 1.83 -4.94 -4.12
N GLN A 88 2.13 -6.17 -3.69
CA GLN A 88 3.21 -6.95 -4.29
C GLN A 88 2.86 -7.40 -5.72
N VAL A 89 1.60 -7.74 -5.99
CA VAL A 89 1.18 -8.22 -7.32
C VAL A 89 0.87 -7.05 -8.25
N ALA A 90 0.17 -6.01 -7.79
CA ALA A 90 -0.14 -4.82 -8.60
C ALA A 90 1.12 -4.06 -9.00
N THR A 91 2.10 -3.96 -8.11
CA THR A 91 3.42 -3.39 -8.46
C THR A 91 4.30 -4.35 -9.27
N GLY A 92 3.83 -5.57 -9.54
CA GLY A 92 4.49 -6.59 -10.34
C GLY A 92 5.68 -7.27 -9.66
N ARG A 93 5.99 -6.97 -8.40
CA ARG A 93 7.10 -7.63 -7.68
C ARG A 93 6.84 -9.13 -7.56
N MET A 94 5.61 -9.50 -7.20
CA MET A 94 5.15 -10.88 -7.17
C MET A 94 4.24 -11.20 -8.37
N PRO A 95 4.22 -12.45 -8.85
CA PRO A 95 5.10 -13.57 -8.50
C PRO A 95 6.54 -13.33 -8.96
N ALA A 96 7.54 -13.52 -8.10
CA ALA A 96 8.94 -13.26 -8.44
C ALA A 96 9.46 -14.28 -9.48
N ALA A 97 10.32 -13.84 -10.40
CA ALA A 97 10.96 -14.75 -11.37
C ALA A 97 12.03 -15.64 -10.69
N THR A 98 12.63 -15.13 -9.63
CA THR A 98 13.57 -15.85 -8.77
C THR A 98 13.53 -15.24 -7.37
N SER A 99 13.70 -16.08 -6.35
CA SER A 99 13.97 -15.64 -4.98
C SER A 99 15.44 -15.26 -4.76
N GLN A 100 16.29 -15.46 -5.77
CA GLN A 100 17.72 -15.18 -5.74
C GLN A 100 17.99 -13.73 -6.13
N GLY A 101 18.48 -12.95 -5.18
CA GLY A 101 18.84 -11.55 -5.40
C GLY A 101 18.84 -10.78 -4.09
N ALA A 102 19.37 -9.55 -4.11
CA ALA A 102 19.36 -8.68 -2.94
C ALA A 102 17.93 -8.29 -2.54
N GLN A 103 17.06 -8.08 -3.54
CA GLN A 103 15.67 -7.66 -3.36
C GLN A 103 14.86 -7.89 -4.66
N ILE A 104 13.53 -7.96 -4.60
CA ILE A 104 12.68 -8.27 -5.76
C ILE A 104 12.35 -6.96 -6.54
N PRO A 105 12.78 -6.82 -7.81
CA PRO A 105 12.50 -5.62 -8.58
C PRO A 105 11.05 -5.56 -9.06
N LYS A 106 10.58 -4.35 -9.38
CA LYS A 106 9.34 -4.14 -10.14
C LYS A 106 9.49 -4.74 -11.54
N LYS A 107 8.46 -5.41 -12.01
CA LYS A 107 8.32 -5.85 -13.41
C LYS A 107 6.91 -5.54 -13.91
N LYS A 108 6.68 -5.79 -15.20
CA LYS A 108 5.34 -5.66 -15.77
C LYS A 108 4.39 -6.62 -15.05
N ASN A 109 3.30 -6.05 -14.50
CA ASN A 109 2.23 -6.83 -13.92
C ASN A 109 1.53 -7.65 -15.03
N ILE A 110 1.25 -8.92 -14.74
CA ILE A 110 0.61 -9.88 -15.64
C ILE A 110 -0.83 -10.21 -15.23
N TYR A 111 -1.27 -9.77 -14.05
CA TYR A 111 -2.62 -9.95 -13.53
C TYR A 111 -3.45 -8.69 -13.74
N SER A 112 -4.73 -8.87 -14.03
CA SER A 112 -5.69 -7.76 -13.97
C SER A 112 -6.02 -7.40 -12.52
N GLN A 113 -6.58 -6.20 -12.28
CA GLN A 113 -6.98 -5.81 -10.93
C GLN A 113 -7.99 -6.80 -10.32
N ALA A 114 -8.97 -7.26 -11.10
CA ALA A 114 -9.93 -8.27 -10.63
C ALA A 114 -9.26 -9.59 -10.18
N GLN A 115 -8.20 -10.02 -10.86
CA GLN A 115 -7.43 -11.21 -10.47
C GLN A 115 -6.60 -10.96 -9.20
N ILE A 116 -6.10 -9.75 -9.02
CA ILE A 116 -5.38 -9.33 -7.81
C ILE A 116 -6.35 -9.33 -6.63
N ASP A 117 -7.54 -8.77 -6.79
CA ASP A 117 -8.58 -8.74 -5.75
C ASP A 117 -9.00 -10.17 -5.36
N GLN A 118 -9.13 -11.08 -6.34
CA GLN A 118 -9.39 -12.51 -6.09
C GLN A 118 -8.26 -13.17 -5.30
N LEU A 119 -7.00 -12.95 -5.69
CA LEU A 119 -5.82 -13.46 -4.97
C LEU A 119 -5.77 -12.90 -3.54
N ALA A 120 -5.99 -11.60 -3.37
CA ALA A 120 -5.97 -10.92 -2.08
C ALA A 120 -7.09 -11.44 -1.16
N THR A 121 -8.28 -11.67 -1.71
CA THR A 121 -9.42 -12.28 -0.99
C THR A 121 -9.09 -13.71 -0.54
N TYR A 122 -8.50 -14.53 -1.42
CA TYR A 122 -8.08 -15.88 -1.05
C TYR A 122 -7.05 -15.86 0.08
N ILE A 123 -5.99 -15.05 -0.03
CA ILE A 123 -4.96 -14.96 1.02
C ILE A 123 -5.53 -14.42 2.33
N ALA A 124 -6.45 -13.45 2.29
CA ALA A 124 -7.14 -12.96 3.48
C ALA A 124 -8.01 -14.05 4.15
N SER A 125 -8.49 -15.05 3.40
CA SER A 125 -9.21 -16.19 3.97
C SER A 125 -8.31 -17.16 4.75
N LEU A 126 -6.99 -17.14 4.50
CA LEU A 126 -6.02 -18.01 5.17
C LEU A 126 -5.62 -17.50 6.56
N GLY A 127 -5.79 -16.20 6.84
CA GLY A 127 -5.46 -15.63 8.14
C GLY A 127 -5.71 -14.12 8.23
N THR A 128 -5.73 -13.59 9.45
CA THR A 128 -5.94 -12.16 9.71
C THR A 128 -4.72 -11.35 9.28
N GLY A 129 -4.94 -10.28 8.51
CA GLY A 129 -3.90 -9.32 8.14
C GLY A 129 -4.52 -8.02 7.64
N PRO A 130 -3.69 -7.03 7.26
CA PRO A 130 -4.18 -5.74 6.79
C PRO A 130 -5.05 -5.86 5.53
N SER A 131 -6.19 -5.18 5.54
CA SER A 131 -7.09 -5.06 4.38
C SER A 131 -6.56 -4.03 3.39
N VAL A 132 -6.95 -4.16 2.12
CA VAL A 132 -6.71 -3.13 1.10
C VAL A 132 -7.35 -1.81 1.56
N PRO A 133 -6.64 -0.67 1.49
CA PRO A 133 -7.16 0.60 1.96
C PRO A 133 -8.24 1.15 1.01
N THR A 134 -9.18 1.90 1.56
CA THR A 134 -10.22 2.61 0.78
C THR A 134 -9.70 3.96 0.27
N GLU A 135 -10.37 4.52 -0.75
CA GLU A 135 -10.00 5.82 -1.32
C GLU A 135 -9.98 6.94 -0.28
N GLU A 136 -10.86 6.89 0.71
CA GLU A 136 -10.91 7.88 1.79
C GLU A 136 -9.65 7.85 2.67
N GLN A 137 -8.92 6.74 2.73
CA GLN A 137 -7.72 6.60 3.57
C GLN A 137 -6.47 7.17 2.90
N TYR A 138 -6.39 7.13 1.56
CA TYR A 138 -5.23 7.63 0.81
C TYR A 138 -5.51 8.86 -0.05
N GLY A 139 -6.76 9.30 -0.16
CA GLY A 139 -7.14 10.51 -0.89
C GLY A 139 -6.61 11.79 -0.25
N PRO A 140 -6.44 12.87 -1.02
CA PRO A 140 -5.83 14.12 -0.55
C PRO A 140 -6.72 14.89 0.45
N ASP A 141 -8.01 14.57 0.51
CA ASP A 141 -8.98 15.29 1.33
C ASP A 141 -8.68 15.19 2.83
N GLY A 142 -8.54 16.37 3.46
CA GLY A 142 -8.22 16.50 4.88
C GLY A 142 -6.77 16.19 5.26
N ALA A 143 -5.88 16.09 4.27
CA ALA A 143 -4.45 15.89 4.48
C ALA A 143 -3.74 17.19 4.88
N ASP A 144 -2.74 17.07 5.76
CA ASP A 144 -1.81 18.13 6.14
C ASP A 144 -0.42 17.85 5.55
N ILE A 145 -0.09 18.55 4.46
CA ILE A 145 1.19 18.40 3.74
C ILE A 145 2.38 18.74 4.64
N ALA A 146 2.26 19.75 5.51
CA ALA A 146 3.35 20.18 6.38
C ALA A 146 3.64 19.09 7.42
N LYS A 147 2.58 18.52 8.02
CA LYS A 147 2.72 17.39 8.93
C LYS A 147 3.25 16.14 8.24
N GLY A 148 2.78 15.87 7.02
CA GLY A 148 3.27 14.80 6.17
C GLY A 148 4.78 14.88 5.93
N GLY A 149 5.27 16.07 5.59
CA GLY A 149 6.69 16.30 5.39
C GLY A 149 7.53 16.13 6.65
N GLU A 150 7.03 16.54 7.82
CA GLU A 150 7.67 16.28 9.11
C GLU A 150 7.80 14.77 9.36
N LEU A 151 6.70 14.05 9.20
CA LEU A 151 6.65 12.60 9.43
C LEU A 151 7.54 11.84 8.44
N PHE A 152 7.50 12.20 7.16
CA PHE A 152 8.31 11.56 6.14
C PHE A 152 9.81 11.79 6.37
N ARG A 153 10.23 13.00 6.74
CA ARG A 153 11.63 13.30 7.05
C ARG A 153 12.13 12.53 8.27
N THR A 154 11.30 12.37 9.29
CA THR A 154 11.68 11.66 10.52
C THR A 154 11.70 10.13 10.32
N ASN A 155 10.80 9.57 9.51
CA ASN A 155 10.59 8.11 9.45
C ASN A 155 11.05 7.44 8.14
N CYS A 156 11.09 8.16 7.02
CA CYS A 156 11.21 7.56 5.68
C CYS A 156 12.43 8.06 4.90
N ALA A 157 12.79 9.34 5.06
CA ALA A 157 13.82 10.01 4.26
C ALA A 157 15.23 9.41 4.44
N GLN A 158 15.49 8.73 5.55
CA GLN A 158 16.75 7.99 5.78
C GLN A 158 16.99 6.91 4.72
N CYS A 159 15.93 6.36 4.14
CA CYS A 159 16.01 5.36 3.08
C CYS A 159 15.62 5.95 1.72
N HIS A 160 14.51 6.70 1.67
CA HIS A 160 13.91 7.17 0.41
C HIS A 160 14.36 8.57 -0.03
N ASN A 161 15.32 9.20 0.65
CA ASN A 161 15.72 10.60 0.42
C ASN A 161 14.59 11.60 0.80
N PHE A 162 14.88 12.89 0.87
CA PHE A 162 13.97 13.93 1.36
C PHE A 162 12.69 14.11 0.52
N THR A 163 12.82 13.91 -0.79
CA THR A 163 11.73 13.97 -1.76
C THR A 163 11.43 12.60 -2.35
N GLY A 164 11.70 11.49 -1.65
CA GLY A 164 11.25 10.17 -2.12
C GLY A 164 12.01 9.58 -3.31
N LYS A 165 13.13 10.17 -3.77
CA LYS A 165 13.92 9.69 -4.92
C LYS A 165 14.64 8.34 -4.73
N GLY A 166 14.52 7.74 -3.54
CA GLY A 166 15.16 6.47 -3.22
C GLY A 166 16.60 6.61 -2.75
N GLY A 167 17.24 5.48 -2.48
CA GLY A 167 18.57 5.44 -1.87
C GLY A 167 19.19 4.06 -1.86
N ALA A 168 20.53 3.98 -1.82
CA ALA A 168 21.24 2.72 -1.71
C ALA A 168 21.16 2.18 -0.27
N LEU A 169 20.95 0.87 -0.14
CA LEU A 169 20.95 0.16 1.14
C LEU A 169 22.09 -0.88 1.16
N THR A 170 22.29 -1.51 2.31
CA THR A 170 23.35 -2.52 2.48
C THR A 170 23.11 -3.75 1.60
N HIS A 171 24.19 -4.46 1.25
CA HIS A 171 24.13 -5.74 0.53
C HIS A 171 23.43 -5.68 -0.84
N GLY A 172 23.57 -4.57 -1.57
CA GLY A 172 23.00 -4.41 -2.92
C GLY A 172 21.49 -4.16 -2.93
N LYS A 173 20.87 -3.94 -1.78
CA LYS A 173 19.47 -3.52 -1.65
C LYS A 173 19.35 -2.03 -1.94
N PHE A 174 18.15 -1.55 -2.24
CA PHE A 174 17.89 -0.13 -2.45
C PHE A 174 16.45 0.23 -2.09
N ALA A 175 16.25 1.43 -1.56
CA ALA A 175 14.94 2.04 -1.47
C ALA A 175 14.55 2.55 -2.87
N PRO A 176 13.38 2.15 -3.41
CA PRO A 176 12.94 2.62 -4.71
C PRO A 176 12.56 4.11 -4.67
N ASP A 177 12.58 4.72 -5.85
CA ASP A 177 11.93 6.00 -6.12
C ASP A 177 10.42 5.88 -5.91
N LEU A 178 9.84 6.90 -5.28
CA LEU A 178 8.42 7.02 -4.95
C LEU A 178 7.67 7.93 -5.93
N GLU A 179 8.35 8.55 -6.89
CA GLU A 179 7.72 9.32 -7.95
C GLU A 179 6.79 8.44 -8.82
N GLY A 180 5.60 8.96 -9.12
CA GLY A 180 4.60 8.27 -9.95
C GLY A 180 4.03 6.99 -9.34
N VAL A 181 4.24 6.73 -8.03
CA VAL A 181 3.63 5.60 -7.34
C VAL A 181 2.23 5.99 -6.87
N ALA A 182 1.22 5.19 -7.23
CA ALA A 182 -0.16 5.46 -6.85
C ALA A 182 -0.33 5.57 -5.32
N PRO A 183 -1.12 6.55 -4.80
CA PRO A 183 -1.39 6.75 -3.38
C PRO A 183 -1.76 5.48 -2.61
N LYS A 184 -2.61 4.64 -3.20
CA LYS A 184 -3.00 3.32 -2.66
C LYS A 184 -1.78 2.47 -2.32
N HIS A 185 -0.84 2.33 -3.27
CA HIS A 185 0.36 1.52 -3.08
C HIS A 185 1.33 2.12 -2.06
N ILE A 186 1.38 3.45 -1.93
CA ILE A 186 2.18 4.09 -0.86
C ILE A 186 1.59 3.75 0.51
N TYR A 187 0.26 3.80 0.65
CA TYR A 187 -0.42 3.40 1.89
C TYR A 187 -0.13 1.94 2.23
N GLU A 188 -0.30 1.03 1.27
CA GLU A 188 -0.05 -0.40 1.47
C GLU A 188 1.42 -0.71 1.77
N ALA A 189 2.36 0.00 1.14
CA ALA A 189 3.79 -0.13 1.45
C ALA A 189 4.08 0.25 2.91
N MET A 190 3.53 1.37 3.38
CA MET A 190 3.65 1.76 4.79
C MET A 190 3.00 0.72 5.70
N GLN A 191 1.81 0.24 5.37
CA GLN A 191 1.07 -0.71 6.20
C GLN A 191 1.77 -2.07 6.32
N THR A 192 2.34 -2.57 5.22
CA THR A 192 2.80 -3.96 5.10
C THR A 192 4.31 -4.13 5.23
N GLY A 193 5.09 -3.06 4.98
CA GLY A 193 6.55 -3.12 5.06
C GLY A 193 7.17 -4.06 4.01
N PRO A 194 7.13 -3.73 2.71
CA PRO A 194 7.60 -4.63 1.68
C PRO A 194 9.12 -4.83 1.73
N GLN A 195 9.55 -6.09 1.62
CA GLN A 195 10.95 -6.52 1.55
C GLN A 195 11.77 -6.09 2.77
N ASN A 196 12.58 -5.03 2.66
CA ASN A 196 13.44 -4.53 3.74
C ASN A 196 12.87 -3.28 4.41
N MET A 197 11.74 -2.77 3.93
CA MET A 197 11.06 -1.63 4.53
C MET A 197 10.35 -2.11 5.81
N PRO A 198 10.52 -1.44 6.96
CA PRO A 198 9.75 -1.77 8.16
C PRO A 198 8.25 -1.51 7.94
N SER A 199 7.39 -2.25 8.62
CA SER A 199 5.95 -2.00 8.60
C SER A 199 5.57 -0.90 9.60
N PHE A 200 4.63 -0.06 9.19
CA PHE A 200 4.04 1.03 9.96
C PHE A 200 2.53 0.79 10.04
N PRO A 201 2.07 -0.14 10.90
CA PRO A 201 0.64 -0.39 11.08
C PRO A 201 -0.08 0.84 11.64
N ASP A 202 -1.41 0.89 11.54
CA ASP A 202 -2.22 2.04 11.99
C ASP A 202 -2.07 2.36 13.50
N THR A 203 -1.59 1.40 14.28
CA THR A 203 -1.23 1.57 15.69
C THR A 203 0.05 2.37 15.90
N THR A 204 0.98 2.35 14.93
CA THR A 204 2.25 3.10 14.96
C THR A 204 2.15 4.38 14.15
N LEU A 205 1.50 4.32 12.99
CA LEU A 205 1.32 5.43 12.08
C LEU A 205 -0.14 5.44 11.63
N SER A 206 -0.94 6.31 12.26
CA SER A 206 -2.38 6.40 12.01
C SER A 206 -2.71 6.63 10.54
N GLU A 207 -3.93 6.27 10.14
CA GLU A 207 -4.42 6.45 8.77
C GLU A 207 -4.29 7.92 8.32
N LYS A 208 -4.61 8.87 9.21
CA LYS A 208 -4.41 10.30 8.95
C LYS A 208 -2.94 10.63 8.69
N ASN A 209 -2.01 10.12 9.51
CA ASN A 209 -0.59 10.39 9.33
C ASN A 209 -0.06 9.79 8.02
N LYS A 210 -0.56 8.62 7.61
CA LYS A 210 -0.26 8.02 6.30
C LYS A 210 -0.77 8.88 5.16
N LYS A 211 -2.02 9.34 5.26
CA LYS A 211 -2.60 10.28 4.30
C LYS A 211 -1.78 11.56 4.18
N ASP A 212 -1.38 12.14 5.32
CA ASP A 212 -0.55 13.35 5.36
C ASP A 212 0.80 13.12 4.63
N ILE A 213 1.45 11.97 4.85
CA ILE A 213 2.69 11.58 4.15
C ILE A 213 2.46 11.43 2.63
N ILE A 214 1.36 10.80 2.22
CA ILE A 214 0.99 10.63 0.81
C ILE A 214 0.81 12.00 0.15
N ALA A 215 0.08 12.91 0.79
CA ALA A 215 -0.11 14.28 0.30
C ALA A 215 1.21 15.06 0.22
N TYR A 216 2.13 14.83 1.16
CA TYR A 216 3.48 15.39 1.04
C TYR A 216 4.24 14.86 -0.17
N LEU A 217 4.21 13.54 -0.40
CA LEU A 217 4.88 12.94 -1.55
C LEU A 217 4.32 13.44 -2.88
N ASP A 218 3.00 13.62 -2.96
CA ASP A 218 2.33 14.23 -4.11
C ASP A 218 2.73 15.70 -4.29
N ALA A 219 2.86 16.45 -3.18
CA ALA A 219 3.28 17.86 -3.25
C ALA A 219 4.74 18.07 -3.68
N VAL A 220 5.62 17.08 -3.50
CA VAL A 220 7.07 17.19 -3.84
C VAL A 220 7.50 16.34 -5.04
N ASN A 221 6.63 15.45 -5.55
CA ASN A 221 6.89 14.62 -6.73
C ASN A 221 5.69 14.47 -7.68
N GLY A 222 4.57 15.13 -7.42
CA GLY A 222 3.42 15.11 -8.30
C GLY A 222 3.71 15.83 -9.62
N GLU A 223 2.87 15.59 -10.62
CA GLU A 223 3.04 16.14 -11.98
C GLU A 223 3.04 17.68 -11.99
N ASP A 224 2.36 18.31 -11.03
CA ASP A 224 2.25 19.76 -10.86
C ASP A 224 3.33 20.35 -9.93
N THR A 225 4.31 19.54 -9.50
CA THR A 225 5.38 20.02 -8.62
C THR A 225 6.24 21.05 -9.34
N VAL A 226 6.35 22.23 -8.74
CA VAL A 226 7.22 23.30 -9.25
C VAL A 226 8.58 23.21 -8.55
N GLU A 227 9.65 23.11 -9.31
CA GLU A 227 11.05 23.16 -8.82
C GLU A 227 11.52 24.63 -8.72
N PRO A 228 11.52 25.25 -7.52
CA PRO A 228 11.88 26.64 -7.39
C PRO A 228 13.40 26.78 -7.60
N GLY A 229 13.80 27.59 -8.58
CA GLY A 229 15.23 27.81 -8.88
C GLY A 229 15.76 27.11 -10.13
N GLY A 230 14.91 26.43 -10.90
CA GLY A 230 15.24 25.92 -12.22
C GLY A 230 15.30 24.39 -12.28
N LEU A 231 16.42 23.83 -12.74
CA LEU A 231 16.54 22.38 -12.93
C LEU A 231 16.66 21.68 -11.58
N GLY A 232 15.76 20.73 -11.28
CA GLY A 232 15.82 19.94 -10.04
C GLY A 232 16.98 18.93 -9.96
N LEU A 233 17.70 18.67 -11.07
CA LEU A 233 18.87 17.76 -11.14
C LEU A 233 18.65 16.40 -10.46
N GLY A 234 17.44 15.86 -10.56
CA GLY A 234 17.06 14.57 -9.98
C GLY A 234 16.80 14.59 -8.46
N GLY A 235 16.80 15.75 -7.80
CA GLY A 235 16.42 15.90 -6.39
C GLY A 235 17.39 15.24 -5.39
N LEU A 236 18.61 14.90 -5.82
CA LEU A 236 19.64 14.24 -4.99
C LEU A 236 20.56 15.24 -4.27
N GLY A 237 20.36 16.54 -4.48
CA GLY A 237 21.10 17.62 -3.84
C GLY A 237 22.57 17.72 -4.29
N PRO A 238 23.53 17.84 -3.36
CA PRO A 238 24.89 18.32 -3.67
C PRO A 238 25.69 17.41 -4.61
N VAL A 239 25.31 16.13 -4.74
CA VAL A 239 26.00 15.19 -5.62
C VAL A 239 25.72 15.49 -7.09
N SER A 240 24.44 15.59 -7.48
CA SER A 240 24.07 15.89 -8.87
C SER A 240 24.35 17.35 -9.21
N GLU A 241 24.10 18.27 -8.27
CA GLU A 241 24.46 19.68 -8.40
C GLU A 241 25.98 19.87 -8.57
N GLY A 242 26.79 19.17 -7.77
CA GLY A 242 28.25 19.22 -7.85
C GLY A 242 28.78 18.69 -9.16
N LEU A 243 28.23 17.57 -9.65
CA LEU A 243 28.58 17.02 -10.96
C LEU A 243 28.21 17.99 -12.09
N PHE A 244 27.02 18.58 -12.03
CA PHE A 244 26.58 19.57 -13.01
C PHE A 244 27.49 20.80 -13.01
N ALA A 245 27.80 21.34 -11.83
CA ALA A 245 28.71 22.47 -11.67
C ALA A 245 30.12 22.17 -12.18
N TRP A 246 30.62 20.94 -11.98
CA TRP A 246 31.94 20.54 -12.45
C TRP A 246 31.98 20.37 -13.98
N ILE A 247 30.97 19.74 -14.58
CA ILE A 247 30.96 19.54 -16.04
C ILE A 247 30.69 20.85 -16.76
N PHE A 248 29.61 21.54 -16.41
CA PHE A 248 29.14 22.70 -17.17
C PHE A 248 29.70 24.01 -16.64
N GLY A 249 29.73 24.19 -15.31
CA GLY A 249 30.27 25.40 -14.68
C GLY A 249 31.78 25.53 -14.91
N LEU A 250 32.56 24.57 -14.41
CA LEU A 250 34.02 24.58 -14.58
C LEU A 250 34.41 24.39 -16.05
N GLY A 251 33.71 23.53 -16.80
CA GLY A 251 33.94 23.39 -18.24
C GLY A 251 33.78 24.69 -19.02
N ALA A 252 32.74 25.48 -18.74
CA ALA A 252 32.55 26.79 -19.37
C ALA A 252 33.65 27.79 -18.95
N LEU A 253 34.04 27.81 -17.68
CA LEU A 253 35.13 28.67 -17.19
C LEU A 253 36.46 28.35 -17.89
N ILE A 254 36.79 27.06 -18.05
CA ILE A 254 37.99 26.62 -18.77
C ILE A 254 37.91 27.05 -20.24
N ALA A 255 36.77 26.86 -20.90
CA ALA A 255 36.59 27.26 -22.30
C ALA A 255 36.79 28.78 -22.49
N VAL A 256 36.24 29.60 -21.59
CA VAL A 256 36.43 31.05 -21.60
C VAL A 256 37.89 31.41 -21.34
N ALA A 257 38.56 30.78 -20.37
CA ALA A 257 39.95 31.04 -20.07
C ALA A 257 40.86 30.73 -21.27
N VAL A 258 40.65 29.59 -21.94
CA VAL A 258 41.36 29.21 -23.17
C VAL A 258 41.09 30.21 -24.30
N TRP A 259 39.84 30.63 -24.48
CA TRP A 259 39.46 31.61 -25.50
C TRP A 259 40.13 32.97 -25.26
N VAL A 260 40.15 33.46 -24.02
CA VAL A 260 40.85 34.70 -23.63
C VAL A 260 42.34 34.58 -23.93
N ALA A 261 43.00 33.52 -23.44
CA ALA A 261 44.43 33.29 -23.64
C ALA A 261 44.82 33.22 -25.13
N ALA A 262 44.00 32.55 -25.96
CA ALA A 262 44.23 32.45 -27.39
C ALA A 262 44.13 33.80 -28.13
N ARG A 263 43.33 34.75 -27.62
CA ARG A 263 43.20 36.09 -28.22
C ARG A 263 44.26 37.08 -27.74
N THR A 264 44.76 36.99 -26.50
CA THR A 264 45.85 37.84 -26.02
C THR A 264 47.21 37.49 -26.61
N ALA A 265 47.47 36.22 -26.94
CA ALA A 265 48.73 35.80 -27.56
C ALA A 265 49.01 36.42 -28.95
N LYS A 266 47.99 36.95 -29.65
CA LYS A 266 48.18 37.66 -30.94
C LYS A 266 48.66 39.11 -30.81
N ALA A 267 48.81 39.66 -29.59
CA ALA A 267 49.15 41.08 -29.37
C ALA A 267 50.65 41.40 -29.26
N LYS A 268 51.57 40.44 -29.44
CA LYS A 268 53.02 40.71 -29.49
C LYS A 268 53.70 40.01 -30.68
N LYS A 269 53.60 40.66 -31.84
CA LYS A 269 54.67 40.71 -32.83
C LYS A 269 54.85 42.18 -33.23
N SER A 270 55.64 42.88 -32.40
CA SER A 270 56.39 44.06 -32.80
C SER A 270 57.86 43.76 -32.57
#